data_AF-A0A1U9NSL1-F1
#
_entry.id   AF-A0A1U9NSL1-F1
#
_cell.length_a   1.000
_cell.length_b   1.000
_cell.length_c   1.000
_cell.angle_alpha   90.00
_cell.angle_beta   90.00
_cell.angle_gamma   90.00
#
_symmetry.space_group_name_H-M   'P 1'
#
loop_
_entity.id
_entity.type
_entity.pdbx_description
1 polymer ?
#
loop_
_entity_poly.entity_id
_entity_poly.type
_entity_poly.pdbx_seq_one_letter_code
_entity_poly.pdbx_strand_id
1 'polypeptide(L)' 'MSLTDYDEPLPGRQVALVDLLDRLLSGGVVIAGDIVLSIADIDLVRISLRALIVSVRSETGSGTAQDGAGHDR' A
#
# COMPACT_ATOMS: atom_id res chain seq x y z
N MET A 1 6.05 3.88 -38.03
CA MET A 1 4.91 4.01 -37.11
C MET A 1 5.35 3.40 -35.79
N SER A 2 5.95 4.23 -34.92
CA SER A 2 6.55 3.78 -33.66
C SER A 2 5.44 3.71 -32.60
N LEU A 3 5.28 2.57 -31.94
CA LEU A 3 4.28 2.34 -30.88
C LEU A 3 4.90 2.53 -29.48
N THR A 4 5.80 3.51 -29.34
CA THR A 4 6.52 3.73 -28.08
C THR A 4 6.36 5.16 -27.55
N ASP A 5 5.24 5.82 -27.87
CA ASP A 5 4.75 6.95 -27.07
C ASP A 5 4.15 6.40 -25.76
N TYR A 6 4.97 5.73 -24.94
CA TYR A 6 4.63 5.48 -23.54
C TYR A 6 4.95 6.77 -22.77
N ASP A 7 3.94 7.64 -22.72
CA ASP A 7 3.66 8.56 -21.60
C ASP A 7 4.90 9.06 -20.85
N GLU A 8 5.60 10.04 -21.42
CA GLU A 8 6.56 10.86 -20.66
C GLU A 8 5.76 11.57 -19.57
N PRO A 9 5.92 11.21 -18.28
CA PRO A 9 5.06 11.74 -17.25
C PRO A 9 5.38 13.22 -17.08
N LEU A 10 4.40 14.07 -17.37
CA LEU A 10 4.56 15.51 -17.17
C LEU A 10 4.89 15.77 -15.69
N PRO A 11 5.99 16.47 -15.37
CA PRO A 11 6.56 16.52 -14.01
C PRO A 11 5.58 17.03 -12.93
N GLY A 12 4.56 17.82 -13.30
CA GLY A 12 3.51 18.25 -12.37
C GLY A 12 2.47 17.19 -12.01
N ARG A 13 2.26 16.17 -12.86
CA ARG A 13 1.27 15.11 -12.62
C ARG A 13 1.80 14.02 -11.70
N GLN A 14 3.10 13.73 -11.77
CA GLN A 14 3.73 12.75 -10.89
C GLN A 14 3.68 13.22 -9.43
N VAL A 15 3.94 14.50 -9.18
CA VAL A 15 3.89 15.11 -7.84
C VAL A 15 2.48 15.00 -7.24
N ALA A 16 1.43 15.22 -8.03
CA ALA A 16 0.05 15.10 -7.56
C ALA A 16 -0.35 13.65 -7.20
N LEU A 17 0.16 12.64 -7.92
CA LEU A 17 -0.06 11.23 -7.58
C LEU A 17 0.69 10.83 -6.32
N VAL A 18 1.92 11.30 -6.15
CA VAL A 18 2.74 11.01 -4.96
C VAL A 18 2.15 11.67 -3.71
N ASP A 19 1.72 12.93 -3.78
CA ASP A 19 1.02 13.61 -2.66
C ASP A 19 -0.32 12.96 -2.33
N LEU A 20 -1.07 12.51 -3.35
CA LEU A 20 -2.30 11.75 -3.14
C LEU A 20 -1.98 10.42 -2.44
N LEU A 21 -1.00 9.66 -2.92
CA LEU A 21 -0.57 8.40 -2.30
C LEU A 21 -0.10 8.62 -0.86
N ASP A 22 0.71 9.65 -0.58
CA ASP A 22 1.21 9.96 0.77
C ASP A 22 0.06 10.33 1.73
N ARG A 23 -0.91 11.13 1.26
CA ARG A 23 -2.09 11.49 2.05
C ARG A 23 -3.03 10.30 2.29
N LEU A 24 -3.16 9.40 1.32
CA LEU A 24 -3.90 8.13 1.45
C LEU A 24 -3.19 7.17 2.42
N LEU A 25 -1.85 7.15 2.43
CA LEU A 25 -1.04 6.36 3.37
C LEU A 25 -1.11 6.90 4.80
N SER A 26 -1.22 8.22 4.97
CA SER A 26 -1.33 8.88 6.29
C SER A 26 -2.72 8.77 6.91
N GLY A 27 -3.79 8.95 6.11
CA GLY A 27 -5.18 8.94 6.60
C GLY A 27 -5.89 7.59 6.55
N GLY A 28 -5.34 6.63 5.80
CA GLY A 28 -6.00 5.39 5.43
C GLY A 28 -6.95 5.59 4.23
N VAL A 29 -6.98 4.62 3.32
CA VAL A 29 -7.81 4.65 2.10
C VAL A 29 -8.66 3.40 1.98
N VAL A 30 -9.95 3.59 1.66
CA VAL A 30 -10.84 2.50 1.24
C VAL A 30 -10.77 2.41 -0.28
N ILE A 31 -10.18 1.34 -0.80
CA ILE A 31 -10.12 1.01 -2.22
C ILE A 31 -11.30 0.10 -2.55
N ALA A 32 -12.12 0.49 -3.53
CA ALA A 32 -13.15 -0.35 -4.12
C ALA A 32 -12.75 -0.72 -5.55
N GLY A 33 -12.93 -1.97 -5.92
CA GLY A 33 -12.63 -2.45 -7.28
C GLY A 33 -13.25 -3.80 -7.55
N ASP A 34 -13.06 -4.30 -8.76
CA ASP A 34 -13.53 -5.61 -9.16
C ASP A 34 -12.48 -6.34 -9.99
N ILE A 35 -12.39 -7.65 -9.75
CA ILE A 35 -11.52 -8.56 -10.48
C ILE A 35 -12.40 -9.58 -11.19
N VAL A 36 -12.13 -9.83 -12.46
CA VAL A 36 -12.76 -10.89 -13.23
C VAL A 36 -11.69 -11.92 -13.58
N LEU A 37 -11.93 -13.18 -13.24
CA LEU A 37 -11.14 -14.30 -13.74
C LEU A 37 -11.81 -14.88 -14.98
N SER A 38 -11.05 -14.91 -16.06
CA SER A 38 -11.52 -15.37 -17.37
C SER A 38 -10.61 -16.48 -17.91
N ILE A 39 -11.18 -17.44 -18.65
CA ILE A 39 -10.45 -18.50 -19.33
C ILE A 39 -10.94 -18.58 -20.77
N ALA A 40 -10.01 -18.56 -21.73
CA ALA A 40 -10.33 -18.63 -23.15
C ALA A 40 -11.40 -17.59 -23.57
N ASP A 41 -11.20 -16.34 -23.16
CA ASP A 41 -12.10 -15.21 -23.42
C ASP A 41 -13.50 -15.31 -22.78
N ILE A 42 -13.70 -16.26 -21.86
CA ILE A 42 -14.95 -16.43 -21.11
C ILE A 42 -14.74 -15.99 -19.67
N ASP A 43 -15.55 -15.03 -19.22
CA ASP A 43 -15.59 -14.58 -17.83
C ASP A 43 -16.24 -15.65 -16.94
N LEU A 44 -15.52 -16.13 -15.94
CA LEU A 44 -16.00 -17.19 -15.05
C LEU A 44 -16.45 -16.65 -13.69
N VAL A 45 -15.61 -15.80 -13.09
CA VAL A 45 -15.83 -15.35 -11.71
C VAL A 45 -15.54 -13.86 -11.63
N ARG A 46 -16.49 -13.10 -11.08
CA ARG A 46 -16.33 -11.68 -10.76
C ARG A 46 -16.34 -11.49 -9.24
N ILE A 47 -15.30 -10.83 -8.75
CA ILE A 47 -15.08 -10.58 -7.32
C ILE A 47 -15.09 -9.07 -7.10
N SER A 48 -16.00 -8.60 -6.25
CA SER A 48 -16.01 -7.20 -5.81
C SER A 48 -15.18 -7.05 -4.54
N LEU A 49 -14.17 -6.20 -4.60
CA LEU A 49 -13.23 -5.96 -3.52
C LEU A 49 -13.49 -4.59 -2.88
N ARG A 50 -13.50 -4.59 -1.55
CA ARG A 50 -13.40 -3.38 -0.72
C ARG A 50 -12.29 -3.61 0.29
N ALA A 51 -11.20 -2.87 0.16
CA ALA A 51 -10.02 -3.00 1.02
C ALA A 51 -9.74 -1.67 1.72
N LEU A 52 -9.56 -1.71 3.04
CA LEU A 52 -9.07 -0.56 3.82
C LEU A 52 -7.55 -0.71 3.97
N ILE A 53 -6.80 0.19 3.34
CA ILE A 53 -5.35 0.29 3.50
C ILE A 53 -5.08 1.33 4.57
N VAL A 54 -4.43 0.93 5.65
CA VAL A 54 -4.01 1.82 6.74
C VAL A 54 -2.54 1.57 7.04
N SER A 55 -1.81 2.61 7.42
CA SER A 55 -0.43 2.45 7.87
C SER A 55 -0.41 1.74 9.22
N VAL A 56 0.31 0.61 9.30
CA VAL A 56 0.57 -0.10 10.54
C VAL A 56 1.96 0.27 11.04
N ARG A 57 2.06 0.71 12.30
CA ARG A 57 3.35 0.96 12.93
C ARG A 57 3.82 -0.36 13.54
N SER A 58 5.04 -0.78 13.21
CA SER A 58 5.67 -1.92 13.87
C SER A 58 5.86 -1.58 15.35
N GLU A 59 4.97 -2.07 16.20
CA GLU A 59 5.19 -2.09 17.64
C GLU A 59 6.16 -3.24 17.94
N THR A 60 7.47 -2.94 17.82
CA THR A 60 8.49 -3.80 18.41
C THR A 60 8.39 -3.64 19.93
N GLY A 61 7.40 -4.29 20.52
CA GLY A 61 7.29 -4.50 21.95
C GLY A 61 8.35 -5.50 22.36
N SER A 62 9.59 -5.05 22.49
CA SER A 62 10.62 -5.78 23.24
C SER A 62 10.23 -5.70 24.71
N GLY A 63 9.39 -6.63 25.16
CA GLY A 63 9.09 -6.84 26.56
C GLY A 63 10.36 -7.23 27.33
N THR A 64 10.63 -6.47 28.40
CA THR A 64 11.06 -6.94 29.72
C THR A 64 12.21 -7.96 29.83
N ALA A 65 13.37 -7.46 30.25
CA ALA A 65 14.14 -7.93 31.41
C ALA A 65 15.03 -6.73 31.82
N GLN A 66 14.72 -5.92 32.84
CA GLN A 66 14.74 -6.28 34.26
C GLN A 66 15.71 -7.43 34.54
N ASP A 67 17.00 -7.12 34.53
CA ASP A 67 17.92 -7.80 35.43
C ASP A 67 18.84 -6.76 36.06
N GLY A 68 18.67 -6.61 37.38
CA GLY A 68 19.47 -5.71 38.20
C GLY A 68 20.88 -6.27 38.32
N ALA A 69 21.84 -5.62 37.66
CA ALA A 69 23.24 -5.81 38.01
C ALA A 69 23.56 -4.96 39.23
N GLY A 70 23.80 -5.65 40.34
CA GLY A 70 24.12 -5.11 41.64
C GLY A 70 25.19 -4.02 41.60
N HIS A 71 24.89 -2.98 42.35
CA HIS A 71 25.86 -2.02 42.86
C HIS A 71 26.71 -2.75 43.92
N ASP A 72 27.74 -3.49 43.48
CA ASP A 72 28.66 -4.12 44.42
C ASP A 72 29.74 -3.13 44.85
N ARG A 73 29.93 -3.09 46.16
CA ARG A 73 30.72 -2.13 46.94
C ARG A 73 32.20 -2.51 46.99
#